data_AF-A0AAD8A910-F1
#
_entry.id   AF-A0AAD8A910-F1
#
_cell.length_a   1.000
_cell.length_b   1.000
_cell.length_c   1.000
_cell.angle_alpha   90.00
_cell.angle_beta   90.00
_cell.angle_gamma   90.00
#
_symmetry.space_group_name_H-M   'P 1'
#
loop_
_entity.id
_entity.type
_entity.pdbx_description
1 polymer ?
#
loop_
_entity_poly.entity_id
_entity_poly.type
_entity_poly.pdbx_seq_one_letter_code
_entity_poly.pdbx_strand_id
1 'polypeptide(L)'
;MTHTSGHYHPDFETARPDYLIQGVVDDMDYIAKHFITFPHVFTQLRWYVPCPKKNFIHGHFYKVFEPTLWIFLFLMFIGSTLITVLIHKLSFEESKRSRSTSYNLYCIWAAITSVAAPEMPQTITRRIIFLMWICFSLVLSTIFQSFFTSFLIQPGVEKEISNILELFKSNLAIYSSNVTIFSWIVGLPDDFKDLINSPKINLKFTVNPFESFCKIEQSAMVAFDLDMNADFRTYYLKGLEPCSFAFYSHSMYFLNFETNSPYYEAYNSKLMQYFEGGLLDQLINKFNSSRLVPPQLLDNLRKKLRLDHGENDEFFVLNIQHLKYVFILLVCGNSVSFVVFIAEIIFFKIKTWFVSNN
;
A
#
# COMPACT_ATOMS: atom_id res chain seq x y z
N MET A 1 -32.92 12.25 -26.52
CA MET A 1 -33.13 10.89 -26.01
C MET A 1 -32.89 10.95 -24.50
N THR A 2 -33.99 10.93 -23.75
CA THR A 2 -34.02 11.03 -22.30
C THR A 2 -33.55 9.72 -21.67
N HIS A 3 -32.62 9.85 -20.73
CA HIS A 3 -32.07 8.81 -19.89
C HIS A 3 -33.21 8.17 -19.07
N THR A 4 -33.65 6.97 -19.42
CA THR A 4 -34.40 6.11 -18.49
C THR A 4 -33.37 5.33 -17.70
N SER A 5 -33.20 5.74 -16.44
CA SER A 5 -32.54 4.98 -15.39
C SER A 5 -32.93 3.50 -15.47
N GLY A 6 -31.93 2.62 -15.45
CA GLY A 6 -32.08 1.16 -15.47
C GLY A 6 -32.85 0.66 -14.24
N HIS A 7 -34.17 0.78 -14.28
CA HIS A 7 -35.03 -0.21 -13.68
C HIS A 7 -34.81 -1.51 -14.44
N TYR A 8 -34.47 -2.57 -13.71
CA TYR A 8 -34.65 -3.93 -14.20
C TYR A 8 -36.16 -4.10 -14.36
N HIS A 9 -36.66 -3.72 -15.52
CA HIS A 9 -38.06 -3.89 -15.87
C HIS A 9 -38.16 -5.33 -16.42
N PRO A 10 -39.03 -6.19 -15.86
CA PRO A 10 -39.30 -7.53 -16.39
C PRO A 10 -40.11 -7.44 -17.70
N ASP A 11 -39.70 -6.55 -18.60
CA ASP A 11 -40.54 -5.99 -19.65
C ASP A 11 -40.32 -6.62 -21.01
N PHE A 12 -39.31 -7.47 -21.19
CA PHE A 12 -39.23 -8.22 -22.44
C PHE A 12 -40.39 -9.22 -22.56
N GLU A 13 -40.74 -9.89 -21.46
CA GLU A 13 -41.89 -10.81 -21.44
C GLU A 13 -43.24 -10.08 -21.31
N THR A 14 -43.28 -8.92 -20.64
CA THR A 14 -44.56 -8.25 -20.32
C THR A 14 -44.89 -7.04 -21.20
N ALA A 15 -43.90 -6.31 -21.72
CA ALA A 15 -44.10 -5.09 -22.52
C ALA A 15 -43.82 -5.25 -24.04
N ARG A 16 -43.17 -6.35 -24.46
CA ARG A 16 -42.86 -6.69 -25.88
C ARG A 16 -42.34 -5.51 -26.72
N PRO A 17 -41.19 -4.91 -26.36
CA PRO A 17 -40.56 -3.90 -27.19
C PRO A 17 -39.98 -4.52 -28.47
N ASP A 18 -40.20 -3.89 -29.63
CA ASP A 18 -39.70 -4.38 -30.94
C ASP A 18 -38.16 -4.60 -30.98
N TYR A 19 -37.41 -3.87 -30.14
CA TYR A 19 -35.98 -4.05 -29.89
C TYR A 19 -35.58 -3.50 -28.53
N LEU A 20 -34.55 -4.10 -27.91
CA LEU A 20 -33.96 -3.61 -26.65
C LEU A 20 -32.45 -3.45 -26.81
N ILE A 21 -31.96 -2.26 -26.43
CA ILE A 21 -30.54 -1.97 -26.32
C ILE A 21 -30.13 -2.22 -24.87
N GLN A 22 -29.57 -3.40 -24.59
CA GLN A 22 -29.08 -3.74 -23.26
C GLN A 22 -27.73 -4.44 -23.36
N GLY A 23 -26.75 -3.97 -22.57
CA GLY A 23 -25.54 -4.74 -22.32
C GLY A 23 -25.86 -5.93 -21.43
N VAL A 24 -25.63 -7.13 -21.92
CA VAL A 24 -25.82 -8.37 -21.15
C VAL A 24 -24.47 -9.03 -20.97
N VAL A 25 -24.24 -9.51 -19.74
CA VAL A 25 -23.01 -10.18 -19.34
C VAL A 25 -23.22 -11.68 -19.39
N ASP A 26 -22.43 -12.38 -20.21
CA ASP A 26 -22.04 -13.80 -20.12
C ASP A 26 -23.07 -14.80 -19.60
N ASP A 27 -24.36 -14.63 -19.93
CA ASP A 27 -25.38 -15.65 -19.70
C ASP A 27 -25.63 -16.39 -21.01
N MET A 28 -24.94 -17.52 -21.18
CA MET A 28 -25.05 -18.37 -22.37
C MET A 28 -26.47 -18.92 -22.55
N ASP A 29 -27.22 -19.12 -21.46
CA ASP A 29 -28.61 -19.58 -21.52
C ASP A 29 -29.55 -18.45 -21.99
N TYR A 30 -29.22 -17.19 -21.67
CA TYR A 30 -29.92 -16.03 -22.19
C TYR A 30 -29.63 -15.81 -23.68
N ILE A 31 -28.34 -15.90 -24.08
CA ILE A 31 -27.89 -15.79 -25.48
C ILE A 31 -28.54 -16.86 -26.35
N ALA A 32 -28.67 -18.09 -25.85
CA ALA A 32 -29.29 -19.18 -26.60
C ALA A 32 -30.79 -18.96 -26.89
N LYS A 33 -31.47 -18.10 -26.14
CA LYS A 33 -32.92 -17.86 -26.25
C LYS A 33 -33.30 -16.62 -27.08
N HIS A 34 -32.34 -15.76 -27.42
CA HIS A 34 -32.60 -14.48 -28.09
C HIS A 34 -31.76 -14.29 -29.35
N PHE A 35 -32.28 -13.54 -30.33
CA PHE A 35 -31.51 -13.13 -31.51
C PHE A 35 -30.64 -11.93 -31.16
N ILE A 36 -29.36 -12.20 -30.91
CA ILE A 36 -28.36 -11.19 -30.53
C ILE A 36 -27.55 -10.73 -31.74
N THR A 37 -27.26 -9.43 -31.84
CA THR A 37 -26.36 -8.89 -32.87
C THR A 37 -24.90 -9.20 -32.59
N PHE A 38 -24.03 -8.90 -33.56
CA PHE A 38 -22.58 -8.89 -33.38
C PHE A 38 -22.17 -8.07 -32.15
N PRO A 39 -21.28 -8.61 -31.28
CA PRO A 39 -20.77 -7.89 -30.12
C PRO A 39 -19.86 -6.76 -30.59
N HIS A 40 -20.27 -5.52 -30.33
CA HIS A 40 -19.64 -4.34 -30.92
C HIS A 40 -18.86 -3.52 -29.90
N VAL A 41 -19.13 -3.69 -28.60
CA VAL A 41 -18.31 -3.09 -27.53
C VAL A 41 -17.92 -4.16 -26.52
N PHE A 42 -16.63 -4.18 -26.19
CA PHE A 42 -16.06 -5.09 -25.19
C PHE A 42 -15.65 -4.27 -23.97
N THR A 43 -16.01 -4.76 -22.79
CA THR A 43 -15.60 -4.17 -21.52
C THR A 43 -15.25 -5.27 -20.53
N GLN A 44 -14.50 -4.94 -19.49
CA GLN A 44 -14.28 -5.83 -18.37
C GLN A 44 -14.96 -5.26 -17.13
N LEU A 45 -15.42 -6.15 -16.26
CA LEU A 45 -15.91 -5.76 -14.95
C LEU A 45 -14.74 -5.67 -13.97
N ARG A 46 -14.56 -4.50 -13.37
CA ARG A 46 -13.48 -4.23 -12.42
C ARG A 46 -13.98 -3.80 -11.05
N TRP A 47 -13.20 -4.18 -10.05
CA TRP A 47 -13.33 -3.66 -8.70
C TRP A 47 -12.39 -2.49 -8.52
N TYR A 48 -12.96 -1.32 -8.24
CA TYR A 48 -12.24 -0.09 -7.97
C TYR A 48 -12.14 0.13 -6.47
N VAL A 49 -10.91 0.25 -5.98
CA VAL A 49 -10.59 0.31 -4.56
C VAL A 49 -9.79 1.59 -4.24
N PRO A 50 -9.78 2.03 -2.98
CA PRO A 50 -8.87 3.08 -2.56
C PRO A 50 -7.43 2.64 -2.82
N CYS A 51 -6.61 3.53 -3.38
CA CYS A 51 -5.20 3.23 -3.55
C CYS A 51 -4.50 3.10 -2.19
N PRO A 52 -3.52 2.17 -2.04
CA PRO A 52 -2.83 1.96 -0.77
C PRO A 52 -2.19 3.25 -0.28
N LYS A 53 -2.28 3.57 1.01
CA LYS A 53 -1.61 4.78 1.52
C LYS A 53 -0.11 4.48 1.72
N LYS A 54 0.75 5.48 1.54
CA LYS A 54 2.15 5.36 1.97
C LYS A 54 2.13 5.18 3.48
N ASN A 55 2.85 4.19 4.00
CA ASN A 55 2.93 4.05 5.46
C ASN A 55 3.57 5.32 6.02
N PHE A 56 2.89 5.99 6.96
CA PHE A 56 3.46 7.13 7.67
C PHE A 56 4.63 6.63 8.54
N ILE A 57 5.87 6.84 8.08
CA ILE A 57 7.07 6.46 8.84
C ILE A 57 7.28 7.46 9.97
N HIS A 58 6.60 7.26 11.09
CA HIS A 58 6.96 7.93 12.33
C HIS A 58 8.16 7.21 12.96
N GLY A 59 9.38 7.62 12.62
CA GLY A 59 10.66 7.38 13.31
C GLY A 59 10.95 6.01 13.95
N HIS A 60 10.39 4.92 13.43
CA HIS A 60 10.76 3.56 13.82
C HIS A 60 12.08 3.15 13.15
N PHE A 61 13.18 3.84 13.48
CA PHE A 61 14.52 3.57 12.92
C PHE A 61 15.00 2.13 13.17
N TYR A 62 14.47 1.46 14.20
CA TYR A 62 14.76 0.05 14.47
C TYR A 62 14.15 -0.90 13.43
N LYS A 63 13.18 -0.48 12.62
CA LYS A 63 12.60 -1.29 11.53
C LYS A 63 13.51 -1.40 10.30
N VAL A 64 14.62 -0.66 10.25
CA VAL A 64 15.60 -0.71 9.15
C VAL A 64 16.18 -2.13 9.01
N PHE A 65 16.39 -2.81 10.13
CA PHE A 65 16.80 -4.21 10.15
C PHE A 65 15.72 -5.09 10.73
N GLU A 66 15.66 -6.32 10.24
CA GLU A 66 14.84 -7.37 10.84
C GLU A 66 15.29 -7.61 12.29
N PRO A 67 14.37 -7.90 13.23
CA PRO A 67 14.72 -8.15 14.64
C PRO A 67 15.82 -9.20 14.85
N THR A 68 15.89 -10.19 13.96
CA THR A 68 16.93 -11.24 13.97
C THR A 68 18.34 -10.64 13.83
N LEU A 69 18.54 -9.69 12.92
CA LEU A 69 19.81 -9.01 12.71
C LEU A 69 20.23 -8.19 13.93
N TRP A 70 19.30 -7.49 14.57
CA TRP A 70 19.59 -6.75 15.81
C TRP A 70 20.12 -7.67 16.92
N ILE A 71 19.53 -8.86 17.06
CA ILE A 71 19.99 -9.86 18.02
C ILE A 71 21.40 -10.35 17.66
N PHE A 72 21.69 -10.61 16.38
CA PHE A 72 23.03 -10.98 15.93
C PHE A 72 24.06 -9.89 16.20
N LEU A 73 23.73 -8.61 15.94
CA LEU A 73 24.62 -7.48 16.21
C LEU A 73 24.92 -7.36 17.72
N PHE A 74 23.91 -7.54 18.57
CA PHE A 74 24.08 -7.56 20.01
C PHE A 74 24.97 -8.72 20.47
N LEU A 75 24.79 -9.90 19.91
CA LEU A 75 25.62 -11.07 20.20
C LEU A 75 27.07 -10.85 19.75
N MET A 76 27.29 -10.25 18.58
CA MET A 76 28.62 -9.91 18.06
C MET A 76 29.33 -8.88 18.94
N PHE A 77 28.59 -7.89 19.45
CA PHE A 77 29.11 -6.93 20.42
C PHE A 77 29.58 -7.65 21.70
N ILE A 78 28.73 -8.49 22.30
CA ILE A 78 29.11 -9.27 23.49
C ILE A 78 30.31 -10.17 23.18
N GLY A 79 30.31 -10.88 22.05
CA GLY A 79 31.41 -11.75 21.62
C GLY A 79 32.74 -11.00 21.52
N SER A 80 32.76 -9.83 20.88
CA SER A 80 33.95 -8.97 20.76
C SER A 80 34.49 -8.53 22.13
N THR A 81 33.59 -8.19 23.06
CA THR A 81 33.98 -7.80 24.42
C THR A 81 34.55 -8.98 25.21
N LEU A 82 33.97 -10.17 25.06
CA LEU A 82 34.49 -11.39 25.67
C LEU A 82 35.87 -11.75 25.10
N ILE A 83 36.05 -11.70 23.78
CA ILE A 83 37.32 -12.01 23.13
C ILE A 83 38.42 -11.06 23.63
N THR A 84 38.16 -9.76 23.66
CA THR A 84 39.16 -8.78 24.14
C THR A 84 39.49 -8.94 25.63
N VAL A 85 38.49 -9.29 26.47
CA VAL A 85 38.71 -9.59 27.89
C VAL A 85 39.47 -10.91 28.09
N LEU A 86 39.17 -11.94 27.32
CA LEU A 86 39.88 -13.23 27.36
C LEU A 86 41.34 -13.06 26.94
N ILE A 87 41.61 -12.33 25.86
CA ILE A 87 42.97 -12.02 25.41
C ILE A 87 43.72 -11.19 26.45
N HIS A 88 43.03 -10.29 27.14
CA HIS A 88 43.61 -9.58 28.27
C HIS A 88 43.99 -10.52 29.42
N LYS A 89 43.13 -11.48 29.77
CA LYS A 89 43.39 -12.45 30.85
C LYS A 89 44.47 -13.48 30.50
N LEU A 90 44.56 -13.90 29.24
CA LEU A 90 45.52 -14.90 28.77
C LEU A 90 46.91 -14.31 28.50
N SER A 91 47.00 -13.03 28.16
CA SER A 91 48.26 -12.32 27.98
C SER A 91 48.81 -11.91 29.36
N PHE A 92 49.41 -12.88 30.05
CA PHE A 92 49.74 -12.86 31.48
C PHE A 92 50.96 -11.99 31.86
N GLU A 93 51.68 -11.38 30.90
CA GLU A 93 53.03 -10.84 31.19
C GLU A 93 53.27 -9.34 31.04
N GLU A 94 52.43 -8.54 30.38
CA GLU A 94 52.80 -7.12 30.14
C GLU A 94 51.66 -6.14 30.39
N SER A 95 51.49 -5.77 31.67
CA SER A 95 51.49 -4.37 32.13
C SER A 95 50.81 -4.25 33.49
N LYS A 96 51.45 -3.54 34.42
CA LYS A 96 50.93 -3.14 35.75
C LYS A 96 49.68 -2.23 35.69
N ARG A 97 49.06 -2.07 34.52
CA ARG A 97 47.89 -1.24 34.28
C ARG A 97 46.75 -2.13 33.79
N SER A 98 46.23 -2.95 34.70
CA SER A 98 45.01 -3.72 34.48
C SER A 98 43.88 -2.76 34.11
N ARG A 99 43.54 -2.70 32.82
CA ARG A 99 42.38 -1.92 32.36
C ARG A 99 41.13 -2.68 32.78
N SER A 100 40.22 -1.98 33.47
CA SER A 100 38.95 -2.55 33.90
C SER A 100 38.17 -3.11 32.70
N THR A 101 37.45 -4.21 32.90
CA THR A 101 36.52 -4.79 31.91
C THR A 101 35.56 -3.74 31.34
N SER A 102 35.14 -2.77 32.17
CA SER A 102 34.31 -1.63 31.77
C SER A 102 34.96 -0.75 30.68
N TYR A 103 36.28 -0.57 30.74
CA TYR A 103 37.00 0.23 29.77
C TYR A 103 37.08 -0.45 28.40
N ASN A 104 37.28 -1.77 28.37
CA ASN A 104 37.28 -2.53 27.12
C ASN A 104 35.89 -2.53 26.46
N LEU A 105 34.83 -2.66 27.27
CA LEU A 105 33.44 -2.50 26.83
C LEU A 105 33.20 -1.11 26.22
N TYR A 106 33.66 -0.06 26.88
CA TYR A 106 33.54 1.31 26.39
C TYR A 106 34.25 1.52 25.04
N CYS A 107 35.48 1.03 24.87
CA CYS A 107 36.21 1.17 23.61
C CYS A 107 35.53 0.45 22.43
N ILE A 108 34.97 -0.74 22.68
CA ILE A 108 34.24 -1.49 21.65
C ILE A 108 32.93 -0.80 21.31
N TRP A 109 32.24 -0.27 22.32
CA TRP A 109 31.02 0.52 22.15
C TRP A 109 31.26 1.83 21.39
N ALA A 110 32.37 2.51 21.67
CA ALA A 110 32.77 3.72 20.94
C ALA A 110 33.00 3.41 19.45
N ALA A 111 33.72 2.32 19.14
CA ALA A 111 33.97 1.92 17.76
C ALA A 111 32.68 1.60 16.97
N ILE A 112 31.73 0.86 17.56
CA ILE A 112 30.47 0.52 16.87
C ILE A 112 29.55 1.73 16.68
N THR A 113 29.62 2.71 17.58
CA THR A 113 28.88 3.99 17.47
C THR A 113 29.62 5.04 16.62
N SER A 114 30.75 4.67 16.00
CA SER A 114 31.60 5.57 15.22
C SER A 114 32.12 6.79 16.00
N VAL A 115 32.31 6.63 17.32
CA VAL A 115 32.92 7.63 18.21
C VAL A 115 34.40 7.31 18.41
N ALA A 116 35.24 8.34 18.48
CA ALA A 116 36.68 8.18 18.70
C ALA A 116 36.96 7.49 20.06
N ALA A 117 37.77 6.43 20.03
CA ALA A 117 38.23 5.75 21.24
C ALA A 117 39.29 6.61 21.97
N PRO A 118 39.28 6.67 23.30
CA PRO A 118 40.14 7.56 24.08
C PRO A 118 41.61 7.17 24.08
N GLU A 119 41.96 5.88 23.95
CA GLU A 119 43.35 5.44 23.90
C GLU A 119 43.56 4.26 22.94
N MET A 120 44.70 4.27 22.24
CA MET A 120 45.10 3.21 21.33
C MET A 120 45.57 1.93 22.08
N PRO A 121 45.25 0.72 21.59
CA PRO A 121 45.82 -0.52 22.12
C PRO A 121 47.35 -0.60 21.87
N GLN A 122 48.09 -1.10 22.87
CA GLN A 122 49.55 -1.06 22.87
C GLN A 122 50.20 -2.24 22.11
N THR A 123 49.63 -3.45 22.19
CA THR A 123 50.21 -4.66 21.57
C THR A 123 49.71 -4.90 20.14
N ILE A 124 50.56 -5.49 19.28
CA ILE A 124 50.23 -5.77 17.87
C ILE A 124 48.98 -6.64 17.72
N THR A 125 48.83 -7.67 18.54
CA THR A 125 47.67 -8.58 18.54
C THR A 125 46.37 -7.83 18.86
N ARG A 126 46.39 -6.96 19.88
CA ARG A 126 45.22 -6.15 20.24
C ARG A 126 44.92 -5.09 19.18
N ARG A 127 45.93 -4.53 18.52
CA ARG A 127 45.77 -3.59 17.40
C ARG A 127 45.10 -4.24 16.20
N ILE A 128 45.50 -5.45 15.82
CA ILE A 128 44.88 -6.17 14.68
C ILE A 128 43.41 -6.47 14.98
N ILE A 129 43.09 -6.99 16.17
CA ILE A 129 41.71 -7.30 16.57
C ILE A 129 40.85 -6.04 16.61
N PHE A 130 41.39 -4.97 17.20
CA PHE A 130 40.70 -3.69 17.26
C PHE A 130 40.49 -3.08 15.86
N LEU A 131 41.47 -3.20 14.96
CA LEU A 131 41.34 -2.76 13.57
C LEU A 131 40.26 -3.56 12.82
N MET A 132 40.21 -4.88 12.98
CA MET A 132 39.15 -5.71 12.41
C MET A 132 37.77 -5.31 12.93
N TRP A 133 37.66 -4.98 14.23
CA TRP A 133 36.43 -4.46 14.82
C TRP A 133 36.03 -3.09 14.27
N ILE A 134 37.00 -2.19 14.04
CA ILE A 134 36.76 -0.90 13.40
C ILE A 134 36.26 -1.11 11.97
N CYS A 135 36.91 -1.96 11.18
CA CYS A 135 36.49 -2.26 9.81
C CYS A 135 35.07 -2.84 9.77
N PHE A 136 34.75 -3.77 10.67
CA PHE A 136 33.40 -4.30 10.83
C PHE A 136 32.39 -3.18 11.16
N SER A 137 32.73 -2.32 12.12
CA SER A 137 31.86 -1.22 12.56
C SER A 137 31.63 -0.19 11.45
N LEU A 138 32.65 0.08 10.63
CA LEU A 138 32.57 0.94 9.45
C LEU A 138 31.59 0.34 8.42
N VAL A 139 31.78 -0.93 8.06
CA VAL A 139 30.92 -1.64 7.12
C VAL A 139 29.47 -1.65 7.64
N LEU A 140 29.26 -2.01 8.90
CA LEU A 140 27.95 -2.00 9.52
C LEU A 140 27.28 -0.62 9.47
N SER A 141 28.03 0.44 9.78
CA SER A 141 27.51 1.82 9.76
C SER A 141 27.13 2.24 8.35
N THR A 142 27.95 1.92 7.34
CA THR A 142 27.64 2.23 5.94
C THR A 142 26.40 1.48 5.44
N ILE A 143 26.25 0.21 5.80
CA ILE A 143 25.08 -0.60 5.46
C ILE A 143 23.82 -0.01 6.13
N PHE A 144 23.89 0.29 7.42
CA PHE A 144 22.78 0.89 8.15
C PHE A 144 22.36 2.23 7.54
N GLN A 145 23.32 3.11 7.25
CA GLN A 145 23.06 4.41 6.62
C GLN A 145 22.43 4.26 5.23
N SER A 146 22.90 3.32 4.41
CA SER A 146 22.35 3.05 3.08
C SER A 146 20.89 2.59 3.16
N PHE A 147 20.59 1.59 3.99
CA PHE A 147 19.23 1.11 4.17
C PHE A 147 18.31 2.14 4.84
N PHE A 148 18.82 2.89 5.82
CA PHE A 148 18.07 3.96 6.46
C PHE A 148 17.71 5.08 5.47
N THR A 149 18.64 5.45 4.60
CA THR A 149 18.40 6.45 3.55
C THR A 149 17.35 5.96 2.54
N SER A 150 17.46 4.71 2.09
CA SER A 150 16.45 4.09 1.24
C SER A 150 15.07 4.04 1.89
N PHE A 151 15.01 3.66 3.17
CA PHE A 151 13.79 3.63 3.96
C PHE A 151 13.14 5.01 4.13
N LEU A 152 13.93 6.08 4.21
CA LEU A 152 13.43 7.46 4.28
C LEU A 152 12.92 7.94 2.93
N ILE A 153 13.62 7.64 1.84
CA ILE A 153 13.26 8.11 0.49
C ILE A 153 12.02 7.37 -0.03
N GLN A 154 11.95 6.05 0.16
CA GLN A 154 10.88 5.22 -0.36
C GLN A 154 10.15 4.52 0.78
N PRO A 155 9.17 5.20 1.41
CA PRO A 155 8.36 4.56 2.42
C PRO A 155 7.59 3.41 1.78
N GLY A 156 7.72 2.21 2.33
CA GLY A 156 6.90 1.08 1.92
C GLY A 156 5.42 1.46 1.94
N VAL A 157 4.67 1.00 0.95
CA VAL A 157 3.23 1.26 0.85
C VAL A 157 2.45 0.24 1.69
N GLU A 158 1.24 0.60 2.10
CA GLU A 158 0.28 -0.38 2.62
C GLU A 158 0.04 -1.49 1.60
N LYS A 159 -0.36 -2.67 2.10
CA LYS A 159 -0.69 -3.80 1.23
C LYS A 159 -1.87 -3.42 0.33
N GLU A 160 -1.69 -3.57 -0.97
CA GLU A 160 -2.73 -3.36 -1.96
C GLU A 160 -3.81 -4.45 -1.91
N ILE A 161 -5.07 -4.04 -2.10
CA ILE A 161 -6.19 -4.96 -2.24
C ILE A 161 -6.17 -5.46 -3.68
N SER A 162 -5.67 -6.68 -3.85
CA SER A 162 -5.44 -7.30 -5.16
C SER A 162 -6.54 -8.28 -5.58
N ASN A 163 -7.35 -8.72 -4.62
CA ASN A 163 -8.37 -9.73 -4.83
C ASN A 163 -9.63 -9.46 -4.01
N ILE A 164 -10.70 -10.14 -4.39
CA ILE A 164 -12.01 -9.96 -3.78
C ILE A 164 -12.10 -10.44 -2.34
N LEU A 165 -11.32 -11.47 -1.96
CA LEU A 165 -11.29 -11.97 -0.59
C LEU A 165 -10.66 -10.96 0.37
N GLU A 166 -9.62 -10.25 -0.08
CA GLU A 166 -9.01 -9.13 0.64
C GLU A 166 -9.98 -7.96 0.73
N LEU A 167 -10.70 -7.66 -0.36
CA LEU A 167 -11.72 -6.62 -0.36
C LEU A 167 -12.81 -6.88 0.69
N PHE A 168 -13.35 -8.09 0.77
CA PHE A 168 -14.36 -8.42 1.78
C PHE A 168 -13.82 -8.46 3.22
N LYS A 169 -12.52 -8.68 3.40
CA LYS A 169 -11.87 -8.56 4.72
C LYS A 169 -11.59 -7.11 5.13
N SER A 170 -11.50 -6.20 4.17
CA SER A 170 -11.12 -4.80 4.42
C SER A 170 -12.20 -3.92 5.05
N ASN A 171 -13.43 -4.44 5.28
CA ASN A 171 -14.59 -3.72 5.82
C ASN A 171 -14.95 -2.43 5.07
N LEU A 172 -14.54 -2.29 3.81
CA LEU A 172 -14.90 -1.16 2.95
C LEU A 172 -16.39 -1.17 2.64
N ALA A 173 -17.01 0.02 2.56
CA ALA A 173 -18.37 0.15 2.05
C ALA A 173 -18.35 -0.03 0.53
N ILE A 174 -19.04 -1.04 0.03
CA ILE A 174 -19.08 -1.36 -1.39
C ILE A 174 -20.30 -0.71 -2.02
N TYR A 175 -20.10 0.18 -2.99
CA TYR A 175 -21.17 0.79 -3.77
C TYR A 175 -21.30 0.12 -5.12
N SER A 176 -22.53 -0.23 -5.50
CA SER A 176 -22.81 -0.81 -6.80
C SER A 176 -24.21 -0.42 -7.28
N SER A 177 -24.40 -0.44 -8.59
CA SER A 177 -25.75 -0.44 -9.16
C SER A 177 -26.33 -1.86 -9.14
N ASN A 178 -27.65 -1.98 -9.18
CA ASN A 178 -28.31 -3.29 -9.22
C ASN A 178 -27.90 -4.09 -10.47
N VAL A 179 -27.64 -3.42 -11.60
CA VAL A 179 -27.24 -4.08 -12.85
C VAL A 179 -25.83 -4.63 -12.72
N THR A 180 -24.88 -3.80 -12.30
CA THR A 180 -23.46 -4.18 -12.20
C THR A 180 -23.23 -5.30 -11.18
N ILE A 181 -23.92 -5.26 -10.04
CA ILE A 181 -23.80 -6.35 -9.05
C ILE A 181 -24.42 -7.64 -9.56
N PHE A 182 -25.54 -7.56 -10.29
CA PHE A 182 -26.22 -8.76 -10.78
C PHE A 182 -25.35 -9.45 -11.83
N SER A 183 -24.79 -8.67 -12.77
CA SER A 183 -23.80 -9.17 -13.74
C SER A 183 -22.62 -9.85 -13.05
N TRP A 184 -22.13 -9.28 -11.94
CA TRP A 184 -21.08 -9.90 -11.16
C TRP A 184 -21.52 -11.23 -10.53
N ILE A 185 -22.71 -11.26 -9.90
CA ILE A 185 -23.25 -12.45 -9.22
C ILE A 185 -23.51 -13.61 -10.19
N VAL A 186 -24.02 -13.32 -11.39
CA VAL A 186 -24.29 -14.34 -12.41
C VAL A 186 -22.98 -14.99 -12.88
N GLY A 187 -21.91 -14.22 -13.04
CA GLY A 187 -20.60 -14.72 -13.43
C GLY A 187 -19.81 -15.45 -12.32
N LEU A 188 -20.36 -15.58 -11.10
CA LEU A 188 -19.68 -16.27 -10.01
C LEU A 188 -19.92 -17.78 -10.03
N PRO A 189 -18.88 -18.60 -9.75
CA PRO A 189 -19.08 -20.00 -9.39
C PRO A 189 -20.01 -20.12 -8.18
N ASP A 190 -20.80 -21.20 -8.12
CA ASP A 190 -21.80 -21.39 -7.07
C ASP A 190 -21.21 -21.34 -5.65
N ASP A 191 -19.98 -21.85 -5.47
CA ASP A 191 -19.25 -21.82 -4.18
C ASP A 191 -19.03 -20.39 -3.64
N PHE A 192 -19.00 -19.37 -4.52
CA PHE A 192 -18.82 -17.97 -4.13
C PHE A 192 -20.14 -17.25 -3.85
N LYS A 193 -21.28 -17.81 -4.25
CA LYS A 193 -22.61 -17.20 -4.00
C LYS A 193 -22.96 -17.21 -2.52
N ASP A 194 -22.54 -18.24 -1.79
CA ASP A 194 -22.71 -18.34 -0.33
C ASP A 194 -21.92 -17.27 0.43
N LEU A 195 -20.77 -16.85 -0.10
CA LEU A 195 -19.95 -15.80 0.50
C LEU A 195 -20.66 -14.43 0.47
N ILE A 196 -21.48 -14.16 -0.56
CA ILE A 196 -22.20 -12.90 -0.74
C ILE A 196 -23.29 -12.72 0.32
N ASN A 197 -23.94 -13.80 0.74
CA ASN A 197 -25.00 -13.79 1.74
C ASN A 197 -24.46 -13.64 3.18
N SER A 198 -23.14 -13.54 3.35
CA SER A 198 -22.51 -13.28 4.63
C SER A 198 -22.88 -11.88 5.15
N PRO A 199 -23.34 -11.75 6.40
CA PRO A 199 -23.65 -10.44 7.01
C PRO A 199 -22.41 -9.54 7.20
N LYS A 200 -21.21 -10.04 6.87
CA LYS A 200 -19.96 -9.28 6.97
C LYS A 200 -19.71 -8.34 5.78
N ILE A 201 -20.47 -8.47 4.68
CA ILE A 201 -20.26 -7.65 3.48
C ILE A 201 -21.15 -6.39 3.56
N ASN A 202 -20.52 -5.21 3.58
CA ASN A 202 -21.20 -3.92 3.62
C ASN A 202 -21.53 -3.44 2.18
N LEU A 203 -22.45 -4.13 1.53
CA LEU A 203 -22.92 -3.82 0.18
C LEU A 203 -24.04 -2.77 0.22
N LYS A 204 -23.89 -1.69 -0.55
CA LYS A 204 -24.84 -0.58 -0.64
C LYS A 204 -25.23 -0.33 -2.09
N PHE A 205 -26.53 -0.38 -2.35
CA PHE A 205 -27.09 -0.09 -3.66
C PHE A 205 -27.36 1.40 -3.81
N THR A 206 -26.93 1.97 -4.93
CA THR A 206 -27.14 3.37 -5.26
C THR A 206 -27.33 3.56 -6.75
N VAL A 207 -28.07 4.60 -7.13
CA VAL A 207 -28.29 4.98 -8.53
C VAL A 207 -27.01 5.53 -9.15
N ASN A 208 -26.14 6.16 -8.34
CA ASN A 208 -24.86 6.72 -8.80
C ASN A 208 -23.70 6.21 -7.90
N PRO A 209 -23.17 5.01 -8.19
CA PRO A 209 -22.09 4.41 -7.41
C PRO A 209 -20.78 5.20 -7.53
N PHE A 210 -20.53 5.79 -8.69
CA PHE A 210 -19.36 6.64 -8.94
C PHE A 210 -19.31 7.82 -7.94
N GLU A 211 -20.40 8.57 -7.81
CA GLU A 211 -20.42 9.74 -6.92
C GLU A 211 -20.18 9.34 -5.45
N SER A 212 -20.75 8.21 -5.02
CA SER A 212 -20.57 7.67 -3.67
C SER A 212 -19.12 7.23 -3.42
N PHE A 213 -18.51 6.58 -4.41
CA PHE A 213 -17.10 6.21 -4.38
C PHE A 213 -16.19 7.44 -4.28
N CYS A 214 -16.52 8.52 -4.99
CA CYS A 214 -15.72 9.74 -4.97
C CYS A 214 -15.84 10.52 -3.65
N LYS A 215 -17.02 10.50 -3.02
CA LYS A 215 -17.29 11.23 -1.77
C LYS A 215 -16.75 10.53 -0.52
N ILE A 216 -16.66 9.20 -0.53
CA ILE A 216 -16.36 8.41 0.68
C ILE A 216 -14.97 7.77 0.55
N GLU A 217 -14.05 8.12 1.45
CA GLU A 217 -12.67 7.61 1.41
C GLU A 217 -12.59 6.08 1.54
N GLN A 218 -13.27 5.51 2.53
CA GLN A 218 -13.28 4.06 2.81
C GLN A 218 -14.38 3.33 2.04
N SER A 219 -14.37 3.49 0.72
CA SER A 219 -15.32 2.82 -0.15
C SER A 219 -14.67 2.20 -1.38
N ALA A 220 -15.25 1.10 -1.82
CA ALA A 220 -14.96 0.44 -3.07
C ALA A 220 -16.20 0.45 -3.95
N MET A 221 -16.02 0.23 -5.25
CA MET A 221 -17.14 0.04 -6.17
C MET A 221 -16.81 -1.00 -7.23
N VAL A 222 -17.85 -1.54 -7.84
CA VAL A 222 -17.73 -2.41 -9.01
C VAL A 222 -18.35 -1.69 -10.20
N ALA A 223 -17.62 -1.60 -11.29
CA ALA A 223 -18.06 -0.92 -12.50
C ALA A 223 -17.38 -1.53 -13.74
N PHE A 224 -17.99 -1.32 -14.90
CA PHE A 224 -17.36 -1.67 -16.17
C PHE A 224 -16.27 -0.66 -16.52
N ASP A 225 -15.17 -1.13 -17.10
CA ASP A 225 -14.10 -0.27 -17.61
C ASP A 225 -14.59 0.81 -18.57
N LEU A 226 -15.57 0.49 -19.41
CA LEU A 226 -16.16 1.47 -20.33
C LEU A 226 -16.81 2.65 -19.59
N ASP A 227 -17.65 2.36 -18.58
CA ASP A 227 -18.33 3.37 -17.78
C ASP A 227 -17.31 4.17 -16.97
N MET A 228 -16.33 3.47 -16.39
CA MET A 228 -15.27 4.11 -15.64
C MET A 228 -14.44 5.02 -16.52
N ASN A 229 -14.06 4.59 -17.72
CA ASN A 229 -13.32 5.42 -18.67
C ASN A 229 -14.12 6.66 -19.10
N ALA A 230 -15.44 6.54 -19.20
CA ALA A 230 -16.30 7.68 -19.48
C ALA A 230 -16.35 8.66 -18.30
N ASP A 231 -16.49 8.16 -17.07
CA ASP A 231 -16.59 8.97 -15.86
C ASP A 231 -15.25 9.56 -15.42
N PHE A 232 -14.16 8.82 -15.59
CA PHE A 232 -12.80 9.21 -15.21
C PHE A 232 -12.01 9.89 -16.31
N ARG A 233 -12.53 10.08 -17.53
CA ARG A 233 -11.70 10.60 -18.65
C ARG A 233 -10.95 11.90 -18.32
N THR A 234 -11.65 12.85 -17.73
CA THR A 234 -11.05 14.14 -17.33
C THR A 234 -9.96 13.99 -16.27
N TYR A 235 -10.02 12.90 -15.50
CA TYR A 235 -9.06 12.52 -14.48
C TYR A 235 -7.88 11.76 -15.11
N TYR A 236 -8.12 10.77 -15.97
CA TYR A 236 -7.07 10.07 -16.73
C TYR A 236 -6.17 11.03 -17.50
N LEU A 237 -6.75 12.07 -18.14
CA LEU A 237 -5.98 13.12 -18.81
C LEU A 237 -5.08 13.95 -17.88
N LYS A 238 -5.35 13.93 -16.57
CA LYS A 238 -4.52 14.53 -15.52
C LYS A 238 -3.60 13.50 -14.83
N GLY A 239 -3.46 12.30 -15.38
CA GLY A 239 -2.65 11.22 -14.81
C GLY A 239 -3.28 10.55 -13.58
N LEU A 240 -4.59 10.71 -13.38
CA LEU A 240 -5.30 10.14 -12.24
C LEU A 240 -5.93 8.80 -12.61
N GLU A 241 -5.26 7.72 -12.22
CA GLU A 241 -5.76 6.38 -12.43
C GLU A 241 -6.24 5.76 -11.10
N PRO A 242 -7.48 5.23 -11.06
CA PRO A 242 -7.99 4.52 -9.90
C PRO A 242 -7.32 3.15 -9.76
N CYS A 243 -6.95 2.79 -8.53
CA CYS A 243 -6.48 1.44 -8.24
C CYS A 243 -7.63 0.44 -8.43
N SER A 244 -7.37 -0.60 -9.20
CA SER A 244 -8.38 -1.59 -9.53
C SER A 244 -7.78 -2.95 -9.80
N PHE A 245 -8.58 -3.99 -9.59
CA PHE A 245 -8.26 -5.34 -10.01
C PHE A 245 -9.41 -5.90 -10.85
N ALA A 246 -9.05 -6.66 -11.88
CA ALA A 246 -10.02 -7.27 -12.77
C ALA A 246 -10.67 -8.50 -12.12
N PHE A 247 -11.97 -8.66 -12.37
CA PHE A 247 -12.64 -9.94 -12.23
C PHE A 247 -12.63 -10.62 -13.60
N TYR A 248 -12.51 -11.95 -13.66
CA TYR A 248 -12.39 -12.73 -14.91
C TYR A 248 -13.70 -12.78 -15.73
N SER A 249 -14.46 -11.69 -15.81
CA SER A 249 -15.63 -11.55 -16.66
C SER A 249 -15.34 -10.49 -17.72
N HIS A 250 -15.25 -10.95 -18.95
CA HIS A 250 -15.40 -10.07 -20.09
C HIS A 250 -16.89 -9.84 -20.29
N SER A 251 -17.27 -8.67 -20.75
CA SER A 251 -18.66 -8.33 -21.00
C SER A 251 -18.75 -7.70 -22.36
N MET A 252 -19.77 -8.13 -23.11
CA MET A 252 -19.98 -7.73 -24.48
C MET A 252 -21.31 -7.01 -24.57
N TYR A 253 -21.31 -5.86 -25.25
CA TYR A 253 -22.56 -5.17 -25.57
C TYR A 253 -23.06 -5.66 -26.93
N PHE A 254 -24.31 -6.11 -26.93
CA PHE A 254 -25.06 -6.51 -28.10
C PHE A 254 -26.47 -5.93 -28.03
N LEU A 255 -27.20 -6.03 -29.13
CA LEU A 255 -28.60 -5.63 -29.23
C LEU A 255 -29.46 -6.88 -29.30
N ASN A 256 -30.56 -6.86 -28.54
CA ASN A 256 -31.51 -7.95 -28.51
C ASN A 256 -32.69 -7.61 -29.41
N PHE A 257 -32.96 -8.50 -30.35
CA PHE A 257 -34.15 -8.45 -31.19
C PHE A 257 -35.15 -9.51 -30.73
N GLU A 258 -36.44 -9.21 -30.86
CA GLU A 258 -37.47 -10.23 -30.71
C GLU A 258 -37.27 -11.35 -31.74
N THR A 259 -37.67 -12.56 -31.35
CA THR A 259 -37.63 -13.76 -32.19
C THR A 259 -38.36 -13.49 -33.52
N ASN A 260 -37.65 -13.67 -34.65
CA ASN A 260 -38.13 -13.40 -36.01
C ASN A 260 -38.31 -11.93 -36.41
N SER A 261 -37.62 -10.98 -35.74
CA SER A 261 -37.64 -9.59 -36.18
C SER A 261 -37.05 -9.45 -37.61
N PRO A 262 -37.79 -8.84 -38.57
CA PRO A 262 -37.31 -8.64 -39.94
C PRO A 262 -36.15 -7.62 -40.00
N TYR A 263 -35.93 -6.85 -38.92
CA TYR A 263 -34.90 -5.83 -38.86
C TYR A 263 -33.53 -6.39 -38.47
N TYR A 264 -33.46 -7.59 -37.90
CA TYR A 264 -32.23 -8.17 -37.35
C TYR A 264 -31.09 -8.21 -38.37
N GLU A 265 -31.32 -8.81 -39.55
CA GLU A 265 -30.28 -9.00 -40.55
C GLU A 265 -29.77 -7.68 -41.13
N ALA A 266 -30.70 -6.77 -41.48
CA ALA A 266 -30.36 -5.46 -41.99
C ALA A 266 -29.59 -4.61 -40.97
N TYR A 267 -30.01 -4.65 -39.70
CA TYR A 267 -29.34 -3.94 -38.63
C TYR A 267 -27.95 -4.52 -38.35
N ASN A 268 -27.83 -5.83 -38.20
CA ASN A 268 -26.57 -6.50 -37.89
C ASN A 268 -25.52 -6.27 -38.98
N SER A 269 -25.93 -6.30 -40.26
CA SER A 269 -25.05 -5.97 -41.39
C SER A 269 -24.53 -4.53 -41.33
N LYS A 270 -25.38 -3.56 -40.96
CA LYS A 270 -24.98 -2.15 -40.83
C LYS A 270 -24.12 -1.91 -39.59
N LEU A 271 -24.42 -2.57 -38.48
CA LEU A 271 -23.62 -2.52 -37.27
C LEU A 271 -22.20 -3.03 -37.54
N MET A 272 -22.06 -4.14 -38.27
CA MET A 272 -20.76 -4.68 -38.68
C MET A 272 -20.00 -3.68 -39.55
N GLN A 273 -20.65 -3.06 -40.54
CA GLN A 273 -20.02 -2.01 -41.36
C GLN A 273 -19.54 -0.82 -40.53
N TYR A 274 -20.29 -0.40 -39.50
CA TYR A 274 -19.87 0.68 -38.60
C TYR A 274 -18.71 0.28 -37.68
N PHE A 275 -18.68 -0.98 -37.25
CA PHE A 275 -17.59 -1.54 -36.48
C PHE A 275 -16.31 -1.63 -37.32
N GLU A 276 -16.38 -2.26 -38.50
CA GLU A 276 -15.25 -2.39 -39.43
C GLU A 276 -14.73 -1.02 -39.91
N GLY A 277 -15.62 -0.03 -40.05
CA GLY A 277 -15.26 1.34 -40.40
C GLY A 277 -14.69 2.18 -39.25
N GLY A 278 -14.60 1.65 -38.03
CA GLY A 278 -14.11 2.37 -36.85
C GLY A 278 -15.01 3.51 -36.37
N LEU A 279 -16.24 3.62 -36.89
CA LEU A 279 -17.17 4.70 -36.55
C LEU A 279 -17.62 4.59 -35.09
N LEU A 280 -17.75 3.35 -34.59
CA LEU A 280 -18.16 3.10 -33.21
C LEU A 280 -17.13 3.62 -32.21
N ASP A 281 -15.84 3.37 -32.45
CA ASP A 281 -14.76 3.90 -31.61
C ASP A 281 -14.77 5.44 -31.61
N GLN A 282 -15.01 6.05 -32.77
CA GLN A 282 -15.12 7.50 -32.87
C GLN A 282 -16.32 8.03 -32.06
N LEU A 283 -17.46 7.34 -32.09
CA LEU A 283 -18.66 7.70 -31.32
C LEU A 283 -18.41 7.58 -29.82
N ILE A 284 -17.81 6.48 -29.35
CA ILE A 284 -17.45 6.28 -27.94
C ILE A 284 -16.48 7.37 -27.48
N ASN A 285 -15.45 7.64 -28.29
CA ASN A 285 -14.48 8.69 -28.00
C ASN A 285 -15.11 10.09 -28.00
N LYS A 286 -16.11 10.37 -28.83
CA LYS A 286 -16.83 11.66 -28.81
C LYS A 286 -17.79 11.76 -27.63
N PHE A 287 -18.44 10.66 -27.26
CA PHE A 287 -19.32 10.62 -26.10
C PHE A 287 -18.53 10.87 -24.82
N ASN A 288 -17.45 10.12 -24.62
CA ASN A 288 -16.60 10.23 -23.44
C ASN A 288 -15.98 11.64 -23.28
N SER A 289 -15.77 12.40 -24.38
CA SER A 289 -15.17 13.74 -24.29
C SER A 289 -16.17 14.83 -23.91
N SER A 290 -17.47 14.57 -24.12
CA SER A 290 -18.53 15.51 -23.77
C SER A 290 -18.97 15.42 -22.31
N ARG A 291 -18.60 14.34 -21.61
CA ARG A 291 -18.94 14.11 -20.20
C ARG A 291 -17.97 14.87 -19.29
N LEU A 292 -18.42 16.00 -18.75
CA LEU A 292 -17.68 16.80 -17.78
C LEU A 292 -18.10 16.40 -16.36
N VAL A 293 -17.14 16.04 -15.50
CA VAL A 293 -17.40 15.78 -14.09
C VAL A 293 -17.33 17.08 -13.28
N PRO A 294 -18.24 17.31 -12.31
CA PRO A 294 -18.23 18.51 -11.51
C PRO A 294 -16.90 18.70 -10.75
N PRO A 295 -16.36 19.94 -10.69
CA PRO A 295 -15.08 20.22 -10.04
C PRO A 295 -15.08 19.89 -8.53
N GLN A 296 -16.25 19.90 -7.87
CA GLN A 296 -16.37 19.57 -6.44
C GLN A 296 -15.98 18.12 -6.11
N LEU A 297 -16.13 17.18 -7.06
CA LEU A 297 -15.70 15.79 -6.85
C LEU A 297 -14.17 15.65 -6.89
N LEU A 298 -13.47 16.61 -7.48
CA LEU A 298 -12.04 16.55 -7.75
C LEU A 298 -11.22 16.51 -6.45
N ASP A 299 -11.58 17.30 -5.44
CA ASP A 299 -10.80 17.41 -4.21
C ASP A 299 -10.85 16.14 -3.34
N ASN A 300 -12.01 15.49 -3.27
CA ASN A 300 -12.14 14.23 -2.53
C ASN A 300 -11.47 13.07 -3.28
N LEU A 301 -11.58 13.05 -4.61
CA LEU A 301 -10.88 12.10 -5.46
C LEU A 301 -9.37 12.28 -5.37
N ARG A 302 -8.88 13.52 -5.27
CA ARG A 302 -7.47 13.86 -5.10
C ARG A 302 -6.83 13.08 -3.94
N LYS A 303 -7.51 13.11 -2.79
CA LYS A 303 -7.08 12.40 -1.58
C LYS A 303 -7.13 10.88 -1.75
N LYS A 304 -8.11 10.37 -2.49
CA LYS A 304 -8.35 8.94 -2.67
C LYS A 304 -7.45 8.28 -3.74
N LEU A 305 -7.08 9.01 -4.78
CA LEU A 305 -6.30 8.56 -5.95
C LEU A 305 -4.81 8.91 -5.85
N ARG A 306 -4.32 9.31 -4.68
CA ARG A 306 -2.91 9.70 -4.44
C ARG A 306 -2.42 10.94 -5.22
N LEU A 307 -3.16 12.05 -5.21
CA LEU A 307 -2.61 13.35 -5.67
C LEU A 307 -1.89 14.16 -4.58
N ASP A 308 -1.47 13.52 -3.50
CA ASP A 308 -0.37 14.07 -2.68
C ASP A 308 1.00 13.73 -3.30
N HIS A 309 1.03 13.06 -4.46
CA HIS A 309 2.07 13.36 -5.44
C HIS A 309 1.65 14.61 -6.20
N GLY A 310 2.20 15.73 -5.72
CA GLY A 310 2.49 16.85 -6.58
C GLY A 310 3.19 16.36 -7.84
N GLU A 311 2.87 17.02 -8.94
CA GLU A 311 3.76 17.06 -10.09
C GLU A 311 5.20 17.18 -9.59
N ASN A 312 6.04 16.30 -10.11
CA ASN A 312 7.49 16.20 -9.91
C ASN A 312 7.94 15.23 -8.82
N ASP A 313 9.06 14.59 -9.14
CA ASP A 313 10.02 13.92 -8.28
C ASP A 313 10.55 14.84 -7.15
N GLU A 314 9.68 15.52 -6.41
CA GLU A 314 10.07 16.40 -5.34
C GLU A 314 10.49 15.55 -4.13
N PHE A 315 11.81 15.56 -3.95
CA PHE A 315 12.58 15.17 -2.78
C PHE A 315 11.72 14.99 -1.53
N PHE A 316 11.78 13.79 -0.94
CA PHE A 316 11.20 13.54 0.37
C PHE A 316 11.77 14.55 1.39
N VAL A 317 10.96 15.53 1.79
CA VAL A 317 11.36 16.56 2.76
C VAL A 317 11.34 15.94 4.14
N LEU A 318 12.53 15.68 4.70
CA LEU A 318 12.67 15.21 6.07
C LEU A 318 12.13 16.24 7.07
N ASN A 319 10.94 15.98 7.59
CA ASN A 319 10.33 16.74 8.68
C ASN A 319 10.82 16.27 10.06
N ILE A 320 10.81 17.16 11.05
CA ILE A 320 11.17 16.90 12.46
C ILE A 320 10.37 15.74 13.07
N GLN A 321 9.15 15.51 12.57
CA GLN A 321 8.30 14.40 12.99
C GLN A 321 8.93 13.02 12.73
N HIS A 322 9.76 12.87 11.69
CA HIS A 322 10.45 11.60 11.39
C HIS A 322 11.58 11.32 12.39
N LEU A 323 12.21 12.35 12.97
CA LEU A 323 13.27 12.21 13.98
C LEU A 323 12.76 12.24 15.42
N LYS A 324 11.44 12.40 15.63
CA LYS A 324 10.82 12.51 16.97
C LYS A 324 11.32 11.44 17.95
N TYR A 325 11.38 10.18 17.52
CA TYR A 325 11.81 9.08 18.38
C TYR A 325 13.30 9.13 18.71
N VAL A 326 14.15 9.65 17.83
CA VAL A 326 15.58 9.86 18.10
C VAL A 326 15.74 10.91 19.21
N PHE A 327 14.99 12.01 19.14
CA PHE A 327 14.99 13.04 20.20
C PHE A 327 14.43 12.51 21.52
N ILE A 328 13.35 11.71 21.48
CA ILE A 328 12.82 11.06 22.69
C ILE A 328 13.88 10.16 23.32
N LEU A 329 14.56 9.33 22.51
CA LEU A 329 15.64 8.45 22.98
C LEU A 329 16.76 9.25 23.64
N LEU A 330 17.17 10.38 23.05
CA LEU A 330 18.21 11.26 23.59
C LEU A 330 17.78 11.87 24.94
N VAL A 331 16.54 12.36 25.05
CA VAL A 331 16.02 12.94 26.29
C VAL A 331 15.92 11.86 27.38
N CYS A 332 15.40 10.68 27.04
CA CYS A 332 15.36 9.54 27.96
C CYS A 332 16.76 9.12 28.41
N GLY A 333 17.72 9.02 27.50
CA GLY A 333 19.11 8.67 27.80
C GLY A 333 19.76 9.66 28.77
N ASN A 334 19.65 10.97 28.50
CA ASN A 334 20.18 12.00 29.40
C ASN A 334 19.49 11.98 30.76
N SER A 335 18.18 11.73 30.81
CA SER A 335 17.44 11.62 32.08
C SER A 335 17.94 10.45 32.92
N VAL A 336 18.16 9.29 32.30
CA VAL A 336 18.72 8.11 32.98
C VAL A 336 20.14 8.39 33.47
N SER A 337 21.01 8.98 32.63
CA SER A 337 22.36 9.35 33.03
C SER A 337 22.39 10.31 34.21
N PHE A 338 21.48 11.29 34.25
CA PHE A 338 21.35 12.23 35.37
C PHE A 338 20.92 11.53 36.66
N VAL A 339 19.97 10.60 36.59
CA VAL A 339 19.52 9.80 37.75
C VAL A 339 20.67 8.94 38.29
N VAL A 340 21.42 8.27 37.41
CA VAL A 340 22.59 7.47 37.79
C VAL A 340 23.65 8.34 38.47
N PHE A 341 23.94 9.51 37.91
CA PHE A 341 24.90 10.45 38.51
C PHE A 341 24.48 10.91 39.91
N ILE A 342 23.20 11.24 40.13
CA ILE A 342 22.69 11.58 41.47
C ILE A 342 22.82 10.37 42.41
N ALA A 343 22.47 9.18 41.95
CA ALA A 343 22.58 7.96 42.74
C ALA A 343 24.04 7.69 43.16
N GLU A 344 25.01 7.89 42.26
CA GLU A 344 26.43 7.77 42.56
C GLU A 344 26.89 8.78 43.62
N ILE A 345 26.44 10.04 43.55
CA ILE A 345 26.76 11.07 44.56
C ILE A 345 26.20 10.69 45.93
N ILE A 346 24.94 10.25 45.98
CA ILE A 346 24.28 9.84 47.22
C ILE A 346 25.01 8.63 47.82
N PHE A 347 25.30 7.62 47.00
CA PHE A 347 26.02 6.43 47.44
C PHE A 347 27.41 6.78 47.96
N PHE A 348 28.14 7.66 47.27
CA PHE A 348 29.45 8.12 47.71
C PHE A 348 29.36 8.84 49.06
N LYS A 349 28.40 9.76 49.24
CA LYS A 349 28.19 10.48 50.50
C LYS A 349 27.85 9.54 51.66
N ILE A 350 26.94 8.58 51.44
CA ILE A 350 26.57 7.58 52.45
C ILE A 350 27.80 6.76 52.85
N LYS A 351 28.57 6.28 51.87
CA LYS A 351 29.79 5.51 52.13
C LYS A 351 30.81 6.33 52.93
N THR A 352 31.05 7.59 52.59
CA THR A 352 31.97 8.46 53.33
C THR A 352 31.49 8.75 54.75
N TRP A 353 30.18 8.90 54.96
CA TRP A 353 29.61 9.11 56.29
C TRP A 353 29.77 7.89 57.19
N PHE A 354 29.51 6.69 56.67
CA PHE A 354 29.74 5.43 57.41
C PHE A 354 31.21 5.19 57.75
N VAL A 355 32.13 5.54 56.84
CA VAL A 355 33.58 5.43 57.10
C VAL A 355 34.07 6.48 58.11
N SER A 356 33.39 7.60 58.27
CA SER A 356 33.73 8.64 59.25
C SER A 356 33.18 8.37 60.66
N ASN A 357 32.21 7.46 60.81
CA ASN A 357 31.52 7.15 62.07
C ASN A 357 31.93 5.79 62.69
N ASN A 358 32.80 5.04 62.01
CA ASN A 358 33.52 3.87 62.53
C ASN A 358 35.00 4.24 62.68
#